data_AF-A0A4U6U1E5-F1
#
_entry.id   AF-A0A4U6U1E5-F1
#
_cell.length_a   1.000
_cell.length_b   1.000
_cell.length_c   1.000
_cell.angle_alpha   90.00
_cell.angle_beta   90.00
_cell.angle_gamma   90.00
#
_symmetry.space_group_name_H-M   'P 1'
#
loop_
_entity.id
_entity.type
_entity.pdbx_description
1 polymer ?
#
loop_
_entity_poly.entity_id
_entity_poly.type
_entity_poly.pdbx_seq_one_letter_code
_entity_poly.pdbx_strand_id
1 'polypeptide(L)' 'MMLRLGFVPTLVASSMRAAQAVLRTHDQTFSLRPRSVCGDVLTYGPSDVAMAPYGERWRLAKKLATTHLLSTKKVLS' A
#
# COMPACT_ATOMS: atom_id res chain seq x y z
N MET A 1 -18.34 -3.02 -7.59
CA MET A 1 -19.15 -1.79 -7.82
C MET A 1 -18.22 -0.69 -8.28
N MET A 2 -18.61 0.12 -9.28
CA MET A 2 -17.78 1.20 -9.83
C MET A 2 -18.37 2.57 -9.43
N LEU A 3 -17.55 3.44 -8.85
CA LEU A 3 -17.92 4.79 -8.43
C LEU A 3 -17.03 5.84 -9.11
N ARG A 4 -17.46 7.11 -9.09
CA ARG A 4 -16.61 8.26 -9.44
C ARG A 4 -16.52 9.20 -8.24
N LEU A 5 -15.32 9.34 -7.69
CA LEU A 5 -15.02 10.29 -6.61
C LEU A 5 -14.46 11.56 -7.26
N GLY A 6 -15.35 12.50 -7.58
CA GLY A 6 -15.01 13.62 -8.47
C GLY A 6 -14.59 13.09 -9.84
N PHE A 7 -13.36 13.40 -10.27
CA PHE A 7 -12.80 12.93 -11.54
C PHE A 7 -12.09 11.57 -11.45
N VAL A 8 -12.01 10.97 -10.26
CA VAL A 8 -11.27 9.72 -10.03
C VAL A 8 -12.22 8.53 -10.10
N PRO A 9 -12.06 7.60 -11.07
CA PRO A 9 -12.78 6.34 -11.06
C PRO A 9 -12.31 5.46 -9.89
N THR A 10 -13.23 4.95 -9.08
CA THR A 10 -12.95 4.09 -7.91
C THR A 10 -13.72 2.77 -7.95
N LEU A 11 -12.99 1.65 -8.01
CA LEU A 11 -13.57 0.31 -7.92
C LEU A 11 -13.67 -0.13 -6.45
N VAL A 12 -14.87 -0.53 -6.02
CA VAL A 12 -15.12 -1.05 -4.68
C VAL A 12 -15.18 -2.58 -4.71
N ALA A 13 -14.29 -3.21 -3.94
CA ALA A 13 -14.22 -4.66 -3.72
C ALA A 13 -14.90 -5.02 -2.38
N SER A 14 -16.20 -5.35 -2.42
CA SER A 14 -17.04 -5.58 -1.24
C SER A 14 -17.38 -7.07 -0.99
N SER A 15 -16.55 -7.99 -1.50
CA SER A 15 -16.70 -9.43 -1.25
C SER A 15 -15.35 -10.10 -1.03
N MET A 16 -15.36 -11.25 -0.35
CA MET A 16 -14.14 -12.04 -0.10
C MET A 16 -13.42 -12.39 -1.40
N ARG A 17 -14.14 -12.85 -2.43
CA ARG A 17 -13.56 -13.20 -3.73
C ARG A 17 -12.92 -11.99 -4.42
N ALA A 18 -13.58 -10.83 -4.37
CA ALA A 18 -13.03 -9.60 -4.94
C ALA A 18 -11.78 -9.13 -4.17
N ALA A 19 -11.81 -9.18 -2.83
CA ALA A 19 -10.66 -8.82 -2.00
C ALA A 19 -9.47 -9.76 -2.26
N GLN A 20 -9.70 -11.07 -2.40
CA GLN A 20 -8.66 -12.04 -2.74
C GLN A 20 -8.05 -11.76 -4.12
N ALA A 21 -8.88 -11.45 -5.12
CA ALA A 21 -8.40 -11.12 -6.45
C ALA A 21 -7.48 -9.88 -6.43
N VAL A 22 -7.86 -8.82 -5.70
CA VAL A 22 -7.11 -7.56 -5.64
C VAL A 22 -5.87 -7.65 -4.75
N LEU A 23 -5.97 -8.27 -3.58
CA LEU A 23 -4.92 -8.24 -2.55
C LEU A 23 -3.97 -9.44 -2.58
N ARG A 24 -4.29 -10.49 -3.35
CA ARG A 24 -3.44 -11.68 -3.49
C ARG A 24 -3.18 -12.05 -4.95
N THR A 25 -4.22 -12.32 -5.72
CA THR A 25 -4.04 -12.86 -7.08
C THR A 25 -3.40 -11.86 -8.04
N HIS A 26 -3.75 -10.58 -7.91
CA HIS A 26 -3.24 -9.49 -8.74
C HIS A 26 -2.58 -8.40 -7.89
N ASP A 27 -2.03 -8.77 -6.74
CA ASP A 27 -1.48 -7.84 -5.75
C ASP A 27 -0.44 -6.88 -6.35
N GLN A 28 0.46 -7.37 -7.20
CA GLN A 28 1.49 -6.56 -7.86
C GLN A 28 0.89 -5.49 -8.78
N THR A 29 -0.21 -5.81 -9.48
CA THR A 29 -0.88 -4.84 -10.37
C THR A 29 -1.58 -3.76 -9.57
N PHE A 30 -2.22 -4.14 -8.45
CA PHE A 30 -2.92 -3.21 -7.55
C PHE A 30 -2.03 -2.59 -6.47
N SER A 31 -0.73 -2.86 -6.47
CA SER A 31 0.24 -2.29 -5.52
C SER A 31 0.63 -0.85 -5.85
N LEU A 32 0.25 -0.35 -7.03
CA LEU A 32 0.43 1.06 -7.40
C LEU A 32 -0.50 1.92 -6.54
N ARG A 33 0.08 2.74 -5.66
CA ARG A 33 -0.66 3.67 -4.81
C ARG A 33 -0.89 4.99 -5.57
N PRO A 34 -2.15 5.41 -5.78
CA PRO A 34 -2.44 6.72 -6.34
C PRO A 34 -1.86 7.82 -5.46
N ARG A 35 -1.20 8.80 -6.06
CA ARG A 35 -0.60 9.91 -5.33
C ARG A 35 -1.69 10.82 -4.77
N SER A 36 -1.56 11.18 -3.49
CA SER A 36 -2.47 12.09 -2.78
C SER A 36 -1.67 13.26 -2.23
N VAL A 37 -2.20 14.48 -2.36
CA VAL A 37 -1.58 15.70 -1.81
C VAL A 37 -1.45 15.59 -0.29
N CYS A 38 -2.48 15.07 0.39
CA CYS A 38 -2.42 14.85 1.83
C CYS A 38 -1.33 13.84 2.19
N GLY A 39 -1.19 12.77 1.41
CA GLY A 39 -0.11 11.80 1.58
C GLY A 39 1.25 12.47 1.51
N ASP A 40 1.51 13.20 0.42
CA ASP A 40 2.77 13.91 0.21
C ASP A 40 3.12 14.87 1.36
N VAL A 41 2.15 15.61 1.89
CA VAL A 41 2.38 16.53 3.01
C VAL A 41 2.72 15.77 4.29
N LEU A 42 1.99 14.70 4.60
CA LEU A 42 2.18 13.93 5.83
C LEU A 42 3.46 13.10 5.82
N THR A 43 3.88 12.62 4.66
CA THR A 43 5.04 11.72 4.51
C THR A 43 6.27 12.43 3.96
N TYR A 44 6.23 13.76 3.82
CA TYR A 44 7.28 14.57 3.21
C TYR A 44 7.68 14.04 1.81
N GLY A 45 6.66 13.71 1.01
CA GLY A 45 6.76 13.08 -0.30
C GLY A 45 6.65 11.55 -0.28
N PRO A 46 6.68 10.88 -1.44
CA PRO A 46 6.39 9.46 -1.60
C PRO A 46 7.59 8.58 -1.22
N SER A 47 8.02 8.67 0.03
CA SER A 47 9.25 8.05 0.53
C SER A 47 9.06 7.01 1.64
N ASP A 48 7.87 6.99 2.23
CA ASP A 48 7.55 6.18 3.40
C ASP A 48 7.10 4.75 3.01
N VAL A 49 6.90 3.87 4.00
CA VAL A 49 6.51 2.47 3.75
C VAL A 49 5.00 2.33 3.50
N ALA A 50 4.19 3.29 3.93
CA ALA A 50 2.73 3.23 3.87
C ALA A 50 2.15 3.84 2.59
N MET A 51 2.70 4.92 2.03
CA MET A 51 2.12 5.63 0.89
C MET A 51 3.02 5.67 -0.36
N ALA A 52 4.31 5.32 -0.25
CA ALA A 52 5.18 5.28 -1.43
C ALA A 52 4.71 4.25 -2.48
N PRO A 53 4.90 4.56 -3.78
CA PRO A 53 4.58 3.63 -4.86
C PRO A 53 5.46 2.38 -4.80
N TYR A 54 4.92 1.26 -5.27
CA TYR A 54 5.66 0.02 -5.34
C TYR A 54 6.90 0.13 -6.25
N GLY A 55 8.05 -0.28 -5.74
CA GLY A 55 9.34 -0.23 -6.44
C GLY A 55 10.47 -0.74 -5.55
N GLU A 56 11.71 -0.74 -6.06
CA GLU A 56 12.88 -1.24 -5.32
C GLU A 56 13.06 -0.54 -3.97
N ARG A 57 12.96 0.79 -3.94
CA ARG A 57 13.08 1.58 -2.71
C ARG A 57 12.06 1.15 -1.66
N TRP A 58 10.80 0.99 -2.05
CA TRP A 58 9.74 0.55 -1.14
C TRP A 58 9.97 -0.89 -0.66
N ARG A 59 10.42 -1.80 -1.54
CA ARG A 59 10.75 -3.19 -1.17
C ARG A 59 11.85 -3.24 -0.11
N LEU A 60 12.91 -2.46 -0.27
CA LEU A 60 14.00 -2.37 0.70
C LEU A 60 13.52 -1.81 2.04
N ALA A 61 12.77 -0.71 2.02
CA ALA A 61 12.23 -0.10 3.23
C ALA A 61 11.28 -1.07 3.98
N LYS A 62 10.41 -1.77 3.25
CA LYS A 62 9.53 -2.80 3.81
C LYS A 62 10.33 -3.95 4.43
N LYS A 63 11.38 -4.44 3.76
CA LYS A 63 12.25 -5.50 4.29
C LYS A 63 12.91 -5.09 5.60
N LEU A 64 13.42 -3.85 5.68
CA LEU A 64 14.01 -3.31 6.91
C LEU A 64 12.98 -3.23 8.04
N ALA A 65 11.80 -2.68 7.76
CA ALA A 65 10.72 -2.58 8.74
C ALA A 65 10.29 -3.95 9.27
N THR A 66 10.05 -4.92 8.39
CA THR A 66 9.63 -6.28 8.80
C THR A 66 10.74 -7.00 9.59
N THR A 67 12.00 -6.86 9.20
CA THR A 67 13.11 -7.56 9.86
C THR A 67 13.45 -6.96 11.22
N HIS A 68 13.48 -5.62 11.31
CA HIS A 68 14.08 -4.94 12.46
C HIS A 68 13.08 -4.23 13.37
N LEU A 69 11.88 -3.89 12.89
CA LEU A 69 10.86 -3.19 13.69
C LEU A 69 9.70 -4.12 14.05
N LEU A 70 9.21 -4.91 13.08
CA LEU A 70 8.01 -5.73 13.22
C LEU A 70 8.31 -7.23 13.35
N SER A 71 9.51 -7.58 13.80
CA SER A 71 9.89 -8.99 14.01
C SER A 71 9.47 -9.50 15.38
N THR A 72 9.24 -10.81 15.49
CA THR A 72 8.91 -11.48 16.76
C THR A 72 9.94 -11.21 17.83
N LYS A 73 11.23 -11.16 17.46
CA LYS A 73 12.32 -10.79 18.36
C LYS A 73 12.13 -9.41 19.00
N LYS A 74 11.58 -8.44 18.28
CA LYS A 74 11.29 -7.10 18.82
C LYS A 74 10.04 -7.03 19.66
N VAL A 75 9.04 -7.87 19.37
CA VAL A 75 7.84 -7.96 20.22
C VAL A 75 8.15 -8.57 21.58
N LEU A 76 9.13 -9.49 21.63
CA LEU A 76 9.51 -10.23 22.84
C LEU A 76 10.63 -9.58 23.65
N SER A 77 11.18 -8.43 23.21
CA SER A 77 12.22 -7.68 23.93
C SER A 77 11.61 -6.51 24.69
#